data_AF-A0A3N5RHA8-F1
#
_entry.id   AF-A0A3N5RHA8-F1
#
_cell.length_a   1.000
_cell.length_b   1.000
_cell.length_c   1.000
_cell.angle_alpha   90.00
_cell.angle_beta   90.00
_cell.angle_gamma   90.00
#
_symmetry.space_group_name_H-M   'P 1'
#
loop_
_entity.id
_entity.type
_entity.pdbx_description
1 polymer ?
#
loop_
_entity_poly.entity_id
_entity_poly.type
_entity_poly.pdbx_seq_one_letter_code
_entity_poly.pdbx_strand_id
1 'polypeptide(L)'
;MPDHLVDLLWELRTFSMQLLKSRDLPLWERLIILCLFFEQADRLFKENHREQIPDLIQSFLDEILQNRFHDSLQKIPIRTDIQMILLSQIIRAHLSAGGGTDRFKRLVKECLLGLVPDPEADQAVRAARYDEAFKNHYEPFIRKHEHIFENYLVHYVFSNLFPLKNLSPFTHFIELVLHYALLKIYLIGLCAFYKETFSPEIVLELVYSFSRNIVHKEKFFSSIMEQLGRLGYLDRAHLSILIKN
;
A
#
# COMPACT_ATOMS: atom_id res chain seq x y z
N MET A 1 -11.45 -13.20 -23.21
CA MET A 1 -10.34 -13.84 -22.46
C MET A 1 -10.58 -15.34 -22.59
N PRO A 2 -9.58 -16.18 -22.91
CA PRO A 2 -9.75 -17.63 -22.90
C PRO A 2 -10.19 -18.12 -21.51
N ASP A 3 -11.05 -19.13 -21.46
CA ASP A 3 -11.74 -19.59 -20.23
C ASP A 3 -10.77 -19.89 -19.08
N HIS A 4 -9.64 -20.54 -19.37
CA HIS A 4 -8.59 -20.84 -18.38
C HIS A 4 -7.98 -19.58 -17.72
N LEU A 5 -7.90 -18.44 -18.42
CA LEU A 5 -7.41 -17.19 -17.82
C LEU A 5 -8.45 -16.58 -16.88
N VAL A 6 -9.73 -16.84 -17.11
CA VAL A 6 -10.82 -16.38 -16.26
C VAL A 6 -10.80 -17.13 -14.94
N ASP A 7 -10.65 -18.46 -14.98
CA ASP A 7 -10.57 -19.28 -13.77
C ASP A 7 -9.35 -18.91 -12.92
N LEU A 8 -8.19 -18.75 -13.56
CA LEU A 8 -6.95 -18.32 -12.89
C LEU A 8 -7.08 -16.93 -12.24
N LEU A 9 -7.76 -15.99 -12.90
CA LEU A 9 -8.06 -14.68 -12.34
C LEU A 9 -8.89 -14.81 -11.06
N TRP A 10 -9.90 -15.68 -11.07
CA TRP A 10 -10.76 -15.92 -9.91
C TRP A 10 -10.01 -16.54 -8.74
N GLU A 11 -9.13 -17.51 -8.99
CA GLU A 11 -8.31 -18.15 -7.95
C GLU A 11 -7.37 -17.14 -7.29
N LEU A 12 -6.60 -16.40 -8.08
CA LEU A 12 -5.67 -15.38 -7.58
C LEU A 12 -6.40 -14.29 -6.78
N ARG A 13 -7.56 -13.85 -7.28
CA ARG A 13 -8.41 -12.87 -6.58
C ARG A 13 -8.96 -13.44 -5.28
N THR A 14 -9.45 -14.68 -5.29
CA THR A 14 -10.03 -15.34 -4.12
C THR A 14 -8.99 -15.50 -3.03
N PHE A 15 -7.80 -16.03 -3.36
CA PHE A 15 -6.68 -16.13 -2.43
C PHE A 15 -6.32 -14.77 -1.84
N SER A 16 -6.21 -13.73 -2.68
CA SER A 16 -5.89 -12.37 -2.22
C SER A 16 -6.93 -11.82 -1.24
N MET A 17 -8.22 -11.99 -1.53
CA MET A 17 -9.30 -11.55 -0.64
C MET A 17 -9.33 -12.35 0.67
N GLN A 18 -9.09 -13.65 0.62
CA GLN A 18 -9.03 -14.52 1.81
C GLN A 18 -7.89 -14.07 2.72
N LEU A 19 -6.69 -13.90 2.17
CA LEU A 19 -5.53 -13.47 2.95
C LEU A 19 -5.71 -12.05 3.49
N LEU A 20 -6.21 -11.11 2.70
CA LEU A 20 -6.50 -9.75 3.19
C LEU A 20 -7.52 -9.76 4.34
N LYS A 21 -8.50 -10.66 4.33
CA LYS A 21 -9.53 -10.80 5.38
C LYS A 21 -9.10 -11.63 6.58
N SER A 22 -7.93 -12.28 6.55
CA SER A 22 -7.44 -13.07 7.69
C SER A 22 -6.97 -12.14 8.80
N ARG A 23 -7.76 -12.04 9.87
CA ARG A 23 -7.47 -11.15 11.01
C ARG A 23 -6.55 -11.76 12.06
N ASP A 24 -6.08 -12.98 11.83
CA ASP A 24 -5.10 -13.66 12.68
C ASP A 24 -3.69 -13.07 12.50
N LEU A 25 -3.47 -12.33 11.39
CA LEU A 25 -2.23 -11.63 11.08
C LEU A 25 -2.48 -10.11 10.98
N PRO A 26 -1.55 -9.26 11.41
CA PRO A 26 -1.57 -7.83 11.08
C PRO A 26 -1.64 -7.59 9.57
N LEU A 27 -2.27 -6.49 9.15
CA LEU A 27 -2.49 -6.21 7.73
C LEU A 27 -1.17 -6.07 6.94
N TRP A 28 -0.14 -5.51 7.58
CA TRP A 28 1.17 -5.38 6.95
C TRP A 28 1.80 -6.75 6.68
N GLU A 29 1.60 -7.75 7.56
CA GLU A 29 2.09 -9.12 7.34
C GLU A 29 1.36 -9.77 6.16
N ARG A 30 0.03 -9.65 6.12
CA ARG A 30 -0.80 -10.14 4.99
C ARG A 30 -0.33 -9.57 3.66
N LEU A 31 -0.05 -8.27 3.62
CA LEU A 31 0.44 -7.59 2.41
C LEU A 31 1.85 -8.07 2.00
N ILE A 32 2.76 -8.29 2.95
CA ILE A 32 4.09 -8.82 2.61
C ILE A 32 3.99 -10.25 2.11
N ILE A 33 3.14 -11.10 2.70
CA ILE A 33 2.90 -12.46 2.19
C ILE A 33 2.35 -12.41 0.76
N LEU A 34 1.42 -11.50 0.45
CA LEU A 34 0.97 -11.28 -0.92
C LEU A 34 2.08 -10.77 -1.84
N CYS A 35 3.00 -9.95 -1.33
CA CYS A 35 4.18 -9.51 -2.09
C CYS A 35 5.07 -10.70 -2.47
N LEU A 36 5.32 -11.61 -1.52
CA LEU A 36 6.05 -12.85 -1.79
C LEU A 36 5.33 -13.69 -2.84
N PHE A 37 4.03 -13.91 -2.64
CA PHE A 37 3.21 -14.73 -3.53
C PHE A 37 3.19 -14.19 -4.96
N PHE A 38 2.90 -12.90 -5.15
CA PHE A 38 2.78 -12.31 -6.48
C PHE A 38 4.10 -12.21 -7.23
N GLU A 39 5.22 -12.08 -6.52
CA GLU A 39 6.54 -12.20 -7.13
C GLU A 39 6.74 -13.60 -7.74
N GLN A 40 6.36 -14.66 -7.01
CA GLN A 40 6.47 -16.04 -7.50
C GLN A 40 5.47 -16.32 -8.62
N ALA A 41 4.22 -15.87 -8.47
CA ALA A 41 3.19 -16.02 -9.51
C ALA A 41 3.62 -15.35 -10.81
N ASP A 42 4.19 -14.14 -10.76
CA ASP A 42 4.65 -13.42 -11.94
C ASP A 42 5.79 -14.14 -12.68
N ARG A 43 6.66 -14.86 -11.95
CA ARG A 43 7.67 -15.76 -12.56
C ARG A 43 7.01 -16.90 -13.34
N LEU A 44 6.04 -17.59 -12.74
CA LEU A 44 5.27 -18.64 -13.42
C LEU A 44 4.57 -18.11 -14.68
N PHE A 45 4.04 -16.89 -14.64
CA PHE A 45 3.44 -16.24 -15.81
C PHE A 45 4.45 -15.99 -16.93
N LYS A 46 5.66 -15.54 -16.60
CA LYS A 46 6.76 -15.27 -17.54
C LYS A 46 7.35 -16.54 -18.15
N GLU A 47 7.43 -17.60 -17.35
CA GLU A 47 7.98 -18.91 -17.75
C GLU A 47 6.94 -19.80 -18.46
N ASN A 48 5.69 -19.35 -18.60
CA ASN A 48 4.56 -20.10 -19.15
C ASN A 48 4.19 -21.36 -18.34
N HIS A 49 4.38 -21.31 -17.02
CA HIS A 49 4.04 -22.37 -16.07
C HIS A 49 2.82 -22.00 -15.21
N ARG A 50 1.80 -21.40 -15.83
CA ARG A 50 0.63 -20.81 -15.12
C ARG A 50 -0.26 -21.88 -14.50
N GLU A 51 -0.21 -23.10 -15.02
CA GLU A 51 -0.87 -24.28 -14.49
C GLU A 51 -0.42 -24.65 -13.07
N GLN A 52 0.74 -24.16 -12.61
CA GLN A 52 1.27 -24.40 -11.27
C GLN A 52 0.78 -23.39 -10.21
N ILE A 53 -0.03 -22.39 -10.60
CA ILE A 53 -0.56 -21.38 -9.68
C ILE A 53 -1.43 -22.00 -8.57
N PRO A 54 -2.30 -23.00 -8.81
CA PRO A 54 -3.03 -23.66 -7.73
C PRO A 54 -2.11 -24.28 -6.67
N ASP A 55 -1.04 -24.96 -7.10
CA ASP A 55 -0.05 -25.55 -6.19
C ASP A 55 0.70 -24.47 -5.39
N LEU A 56 1.02 -23.35 -6.05
CA LEU A 56 1.62 -22.19 -5.38
C LEU A 56 0.68 -21.63 -4.30
N ILE A 57 -0.61 -21.46 -4.60
CA ILE A 57 -1.62 -21.01 -3.62
C ILE A 57 -1.66 -21.97 -2.43
N GLN A 58 -1.74 -23.28 -2.68
CA GLN A 58 -1.80 -24.27 -1.61
C GLN A 58 -0.55 -24.23 -0.72
N SER A 59 0.64 -24.12 -1.32
CA SER A 59 1.90 -24.03 -0.58
C SER A 59 1.92 -22.82 0.37
N PHE A 60 1.41 -21.67 -0.07
CA PHE A 60 1.33 -20.47 0.76
C PHE A 60 0.32 -20.61 1.89
N LEU A 61 -0.83 -21.25 1.65
CA LEU A 61 -1.82 -21.54 2.68
C LEU A 61 -1.22 -22.43 3.79
N ASP A 62 -0.48 -23.48 3.41
CA ASP A 62 0.18 -24.38 4.37
C ASP A 62 1.24 -23.65 5.22
N GLU A 63 2.05 -22.81 4.59
CA GLU A 63 3.07 -21.99 5.27
C GLU A 63 2.44 -20.97 6.25
N ILE A 64 1.30 -20.37 5.89
CA ILE A 64 0.52 -19.49 6.78
C ILE A 64 -0.02 -20.27 7.97
N LEU A 65 -0.68 -21.41 7.74
CA LEU A 65 -1.26 -22.25 8.80
C LEU A 65 -0.22 -22.74 9.80
N GLN A 66 1.01 -22.96 9.33
CA GLN A 66 2.13 -23.41 10.16
C GLN A 66 2.95 -22.25 10.73
N ASN A 67 2.48 -21.01 10.57
CA ASN A 67 3.10 -19.78 11.06
C ASN A 67 4.57 -19.60 10.63
N ARG A 68 4.96 -20.15 9.46
CA ARG A 68 6.36 -20.18 9.02
C ARG A 68 6.91 -18.82 8.60
N PHE A 69 6.02 -17.88 8.27
CA PHE A 69 6.41 -16.52 7.88
C PHE A 69 6.84 -15.66 9.07
N HIS A 70 6.36 -15.94 10.29
CA HIS A 70 6.46 -15.05 11.45
C HIS A 70 7.88 -14.49 11.67
N ASP A 71 8.86 -15.36 11.89
CA ASP A 71 10.24 -14.95 12.18
C ASP A 71 10.89 -14.17 11.03
N SER A 72 10.57 -14.55 9.79
CA SER A 72 11.14 -13.89 8.60
C SER A 72 10.59 -12.48 8.42
N LEU A 73 9.28 -12.29 8.68
CA LEU A 73 8.62 -10.99 8.58
C LEU A 73 9.12 -10.03 9.65
N GLN A 74 9.38 -10.51 10.88
CA GLN A 74 9.91 -9.70 11.96
C GLN A 74 11.32 -9.15 11.66
N LYS A 75 12.13 -9.83 10.85
CA LYS A 75 13.49 -9.41 10.47
C LYS A 75 13.53 -8.30 9.41
N ILE A 76 12.41 -7.98 8.76
CA ILE A 76 12.36 -6.93 7.75
C ILE A 76 12.65 -5.57 8.41
N PRO A 77 13.64 -4.80 7.92
CA PRO A 77 14.01 -3.53 8.55
C PRO A 77 12.96 -2.46 8.30
N ILE A 78 12.78 -1.57 9.27
CA ILE A 78 12.01 -0.34 9.11
C ILE A 78 12.96 0.74 8.57
N ARG A 79 12.57 1.39 7.47
CA ARG A 79 13.37 2.43 6.81
C ARG A 79 12.51 3.63 6.43
N THR A 80 12.54 4.62 7.30
CA THR A 80 11.81 5.89 7.14
C THR A 80 12.28 6.67 5.92
N ASP A 81 13.54 6.55 5.53
CA ASP A 81 14.08 7.23 4.36
C ASP A 81 13.40 6.80 3.05
N ILE A 82 12.94 5.55 2.96
CA ILE A 82 12.12 5.09 1.83
C ILE A 82 10.71 5.71 1.87
N GLN A 83 10.13 5.88 3.07
CA GLN A 83 8.85 6.59 3.23
C GLN A 83 8.95 8.07 2.83
N MET A 84 10.09 8.70 3.09
CA MET A 84 10.35 10.09 2.72
C MET A 84 10.36 10.30 1.20
N ILE A 85 10.64 9.27 0.40
CA ILE A 85 10.56 9.34 -1.06
C ILE A 85 9.11 9.52 -1.49
N LEU A 86 8.19 8.73 -0.94
CA LEU A 86 6.75 8.88 -1.23
C LEU A 86 6.22 10.23 -0.74
N LEU A 87 6.62 10.67 0.46
CA LEU A 87 6.24 11.98 0.98
C LEU A 87 6.71 13.12 0.06
N SER A 88 7.94 13.02 -0.46
CA SER A 88 8.49 14.00 -1.41
C SER A 88 7.68 14.04 -2.72
N GLN A 89 7.18 12.89 -3.19
CA GLN A 89 6.28 12.85 -4.34
C GLN A 89 4.93 13.50 -4.05
N ILE A 90 4.35 13.25 -2.87
CA ILE A 90 3.10 13.90 -2.45
C ILE A 90 3.28 15.43 -2.43
N ILE A 91 4.38 15.93 -1.88
CA ILE A 91 4.69 17.38 -1.85
C ILE A 91 4.80 17.93 -3.27
N ARG A 92 5.60 17.29 -4.14
CA ARG A 92 5.77 17.74 -5.53
C ARG A 92 4.44 17.75 -6.29
N ALA A 93 3.64 16.70 -6.13
CA ALA A 93 2.32 16.61 -6.72
C ALA A 93 1.41 17.73 -6.22
N HIS A 94 1.40 18.02 -4.92
CA HIS A 94 0.63 19.11 -4.32
C HIS A 94 1.03 20.47 -4.90
N LEU A 95 2.33 20.75 -5.05
CA LEU A 95 2.83 22.01 -5.60
C LEU A 95 2.55 22.17 -7.10
N SER A 96 2.59 21.06 -7.85
CA SER A 96 2.39 21.07 -9.31
C SER A 96 0.94 21.02 -9.76
N ALA A 97 -0.01 20.67 -8.88
CA ALA A 97 -1.38 20.35 -9.26
C ALA A 97 -2.37 21.50 -9.06
N GLY A 98 -3.08 21.86 -10.14
CA GLY A 98 -4.38 22.56 -10.08
C GLY A 98 -5.58 21.62 -9.93
N GLY A 99 -5.36 20.31 -9.85
CA GLY A 99 -6.39 19.27 -9.99
C GLY A 99 -6.84 18.58 -8.71
N GLY A 100 -7.99 17.90 -8.79
CA GLY A 100 -8.62 17.17 -7.69
C GLY A 100 -9.71 17.95 -6.95
N THR A 101 -10.58 17.24 -6.24
CA THR A 101 -11.66 17.85 -5.47
C THR A 101 -11.11 18.74 -4.34
N ASP A 102 -11.79 19.83 -4.02
CA ASP A 102 -11.39 20.74 -2.93
C ASP A 102 -11.22 20.01 -1.60
N ARG A 103 -12.06 19.00 -1.39
CA ARG A 103 -11.99 18.10 -0.25
C ARG A 103 -10.66 17.35 -0.17
N PHE A 104 -10.22 16.75 -1.28
CA PHE A 104 -8.95 16.03 -1.31
C PHE A 104 -7.76 16.99 -1.15
N LYS A 105 -7.80 18.15 -1.81
CA LYS A 105 -6.77 19.19 -1.66
C LYS A 105 -6.63 19.65 -0.20
N ARG A 106 -7.75 19.84 0.50
CA ARG A 106 -7.76 20.17 1.94
C ARG A 106 -7.06 19.08 2.76
N LEU A 107 -7.43 17.82 2.60
CA LEU A 107 -6.82 16.70 3.34
C LEU A 107 -5.33 16.56 3.05
N VAL A 108 -4.89 16.76 1.79
CA VAL A 108 -3.46 16.77 1.45
C VAL A 108 -2.75 17.91 2.17
N LYS A 109 -3.32 19.13 2.19
CA LYS A 109 -2.74 20.26 2.91
C LYS A 109 -2.62 20.00 4.42
N GLU A 110 -3.68 19.49 5.04
CA GLU A 110 -3.69 19.14 6.47
C GLU A 110 -2.66 18.06 6.80
N CYS A 111 -2.57 17.01 5.97
CA CYS A 111 -1.52 16.00 6.07
C CYS A 111 -0.12 16.62 6.02
N LEU A 112 0.14 17.51 5.04
CA LEU A 112 1.44 18.15 4.88
C LEU A 112 1.75 19.09 6.05
N LEU A 113 0.77 19.81 6.59
CA LEU A 113 0.95 20.61 7.81
C LEU A 113 1.27 19.73 9.03
N GLY A 114 0.73 18.51 9.11
CA GLY A 114 1.05 17.55 10.17
C GLY A 114 2.49 17.00 10.10
N LEU A 115 3.03 16.77 8.90
CA LEU A 115 4.35 16.15 8.71
C LEU A 115 5.48 17.17 8.46
N VAL A 116 5.18 18.22 7.71
CA VAL A 116 6.12 19.20 7.18
C VAL A 116 5.53 20.62 7.34
N PRO A 117 5.26 21.08 8.58
CA PRO A 117 4.76 22.44 8.81
C PRO A 117 5.78 23.53 8.43
N ASP A 118 7.07 23.17 8.38
CA ASP A 118 8.15 24.02 7.90
C ASP A 118 8.69 23.46 6.56
N PRO A 119 8.41 24.14 5.43
CA PRO A 119 8.89 23.75 4.10
C PRO A 119 10.41 23.80 3.95
N GLU A 120 11.13 24.54 4.81
CA GLU A 120 12.58 24.70 4.75
C GLU A 120 13.32 23.70 5.65
N ALA A 121 12.59 22.94 6.47
CA ALA A 121 13.17 21.92 7.33
C ALA A 121 13.92 20.87 6.51
N ASP A 122 15.10 20.47 6.98
CA ASP A 122 15.92 19.44 6.35
C ASP A 122 15.26 18.05 6.38
N GLN A 123 15.82 17.12 5.62
CA GLN A 123 15.28 15.77 5.48
C GLN A 123 15.30 14.97 6.79
N ALA A 124 16.28 15.18 7.67
CA ALA A 124 16.40 14.45 8.93
C ALA A 124 15.30 14.88 9.91
N VAL A 125 15.02 16.19 9.98
CA VAL A 125 13.91 16.74 10.79
C VAL A 125 12.57 16.21 10.29
N ARG A 126 12.36 16.13 8.98
CA ARG A 126 11.12 15.56 8.40
C ARG A 126 10.96 14.07 8.73
N ALA A 127 12.04 13.30 8.63
CA ALA A 127 12.02 11.89 8.98
C ALA A 127 11.70 11.69 10.48
N ALA A 128 12.33 12.47 11.37
CA ALA A 128 12.06 12.41 12.80
C ALA A 128 10.60 12.75 13.13
N ARG A 129 10.02 13.78 12.49
CA ARG A 129 8.60 14.13 12.64
C ARG A 129 7.67 13.04 12.12
N TYR A 130 8.02 12.41 11.01
CA TYR A 130 7.26 11.28 10.50
C TYR A 130 7.25 10.11 11.48
N ASP A 131 8.41 9.77 12.05
CA ASP A 131 8.52 8.68 13.04
C ASP A 131 7.75 9.00 14.33
N GLU A 132 7.80 10.26 14.78
CA GLU A 132 7.02 10.73 15.93
C GLU A 132 5.51 10.63 15.65
N ALA A 133 5.06 11.13 14.50
CA ALA A 133 3.66 11.06 14.06
C ALA A 133 3.18 9.60 13.96
N PHE A 134 4.03 8.73 13.45
CA PHE A 134 3.75 7.31 13.34
C PHE A 134 3.53 6.68 14.72
N LYS A 135 4.50 6.84 15.63
CA LYS A 135 4.49 6.17 16.95
C LYS A 135 3.42 6.74 17.89
N ASN A 136 3.29 8.06 17.94
CA ASN A 136 2.49 8.73 18.96
C ASN A 136 1.02 8.90 18.56
N HIS A 137 0.72 8.95 17.26
CA HIS A 137 -0.63 9.26 16.79
C HIS A 137 -1.22 8.17 15.89
N TYR A 138 -0.49 7.72 14.87
CA TYR A 138 -1.01 6.75 13.90
C TYR A 138 -1.11 5.33 14.47
N GLU A 139 -0.03 4.81 15.07
CA GLU A 139 0.02 3.42 15.56
C GLU A 139 -1.07 3.11 16.61
N PRO A 140 -1.32 3.97 17.62
CA PRO A 140 -2.41 3.75 18.58
C PRO A 140 -3.79 3.74 17.93
N PHE A 141 -4.00 4.53 16.88
CA PHE A 141 -5.26 4.60 16.15
C PHE A 141 -5.45 3.36 15.26
N ILE A 142 -4.47 3.03 14.42
CA ILE A 142 -4.63 1.97 13.42
C ILE A 142 -4.79 0.59 14.06
N ARG A 143 -4.16 0.33 15.22
CA ARG A 143 -4.36 -0.93 15.95
C ARG A 143 -5.83 -1.21 16.31
N LYS A 144 -6.65 -0.15 16.48
CA LYS A 144 -8.09 -0.27 16.75
C LYS A 144 -8.95 -0.25 15.48
N HIS A 145 -8.41 0.29 14.39
CA HIS A 145 -9.16 0.61 13.16
C HIS A 145 -8.55 0.01 11.88
N GLU A 146 -7.70 -1.01 12.01
CA GLU A 146 -7.00 -1.65 10.88
C GLU A 146 -7.97 -2.17 9.80
N HIS A 147 -9.16 -2.61 10.23
CA HIS A 147 -10.24 -3.08 9.36
C HIS A 147 -10.66 -2.05 8.30
N ILE A 148 -10.43 -0.74 8.49
CA ILE A 148 -10.75 0.28 7.48
C ILE A 148 -9.84 0.13 6.25
N PHE A 149 -8.54 -0.13 6.45
CA PHE A 149 -7.63 -0.40 5.33
C PHE A 149 -7.88 -1.76 4.73
N GLU A 150 -8.15 -2.78 5.54
CA GLU A 150 -8.57 -4.10 5.07
C GLU A 150 -9.74 -3.97 4.08
N ASN A 151 -10.81 -3.27 4.49
CA ASN A 151 -11.99 -3.06 3.66
C ASN A 151 -11.67 -2.31 2.36
N TYR A 152 -10.82 -1.29 2.43
CA TYR A 152 -10.38 -0.57 1.24
C TYR A 152 -9.62 -1.47 0.25
N LEU A 153 -8.68 -2.27 0.74
CA LEU A 153 -7.87 -3.15 -0.10
C LEU A 153 -8.69 -4.31 -0.67
N VAL A 154 -9.59 -4.89 0.11
CA VAL A 154 -10.56 -5.88 -0.36
C VAL A 154 -11.44 -5.27 -1.46
N HIS A 155 -11.95 -4.05 -1.26
CA HIS A 155 -12.71 -3.34 -2.29
C HIS A 155 -11.86 -3.08 -3.54
N TYR A 156 -10.58 -2.70 -3.39
CA TYR A 156 -9.69 -2.54 -4.54
C TYR A 156 -9.53 -3.84 -5.32
N VAL A 157 -9.26 -4.97 -4.65
CA VAL A 157 -9.10 -6.29 -5.27
C VAL A 157 -10.39 -6.74 -5.98
N PHE A 158 -11.54 -6.45 -5.37
CA PHE A 158 -12.85 -6.80 -5.91
C PHE A 158 -13.24 -5.95 -7.13
N SER A 159 -13.06 -4.63 -7.04
CA SER A 159 -13.58 -3.66 -8.02
C SER A 159 -12.67 -3.45 -9.24
N ASN A 160 -11.45 -3.99 -9.24
CA ASN A 160 -10.52 -3.91 -10.37
C ASN A 160 -10.32 -5.29 -11.01
N LEU A 161 -9.78 -5.36 -12.23
CA LEU A 161 -9.32 -6.62 -12.88
C LEU A 161 -8.04 -7.19 -12.23
N PHE A 162 -7.99 -7.18 -10.89
CA PHE A 162 -6.89 -7.66 -10.09
C PHE A 162 -6.77 -9.19 -10.13
N PRO A 163 -5.56 -9.76 -10.27
CA PRO A 163 -4.24 -9.11 -10.45
C PRO A 163 -3.77 -9.01 -11.91
N LEU A 164 -4.59 -9.35 -12.92
CA LEU A 164 -4.10 -9.56 -14.30
C LEU A 164 -4.17 -8.34 -15.22
N LYS A 165 -4.14 -7.12 -14.69
CA LYS A 165 -4.04 -5.90 -15.51
C LYS A 165 -2.69 -5.94 -16.23
N ASN A 166 -2.70 -5.86 -17.55
CA ASN A 166 -1.52 -5.95 -18.42
C ASN A 166 -0.71 -7.27 -18.29
N LEU A 167 -1.32 -8.37 -17.84
CA LEU A 167 -0.72 -9.71 -17.76
C LEU A 167 0.52 -9.86 -16.83
N SER A 168 0.79 -8.89 -15.95
CA SER A 168 1.81 -9.02 -14.89
C SER A 168 1.16 -8.95 -13.51
N PRO A 169 0.91 -10.11 -12.85
CA PRO A 169 0.34 -10.16 -11.51
C PRO A 169 1.10 -9.28 -10.51
N PHE A 170 2.44 -9.30 -10.56
CA PHE A 170 3.25 -8.53 -9.64
C PHE A 170 3.16 -7.03 -9.87
N THR A 171 3.15 -6.58 -11.13
CA THR A 171 3.00 -5.14 -11.43
C THR A 171 1.68 -4.59 -10.90
N HIS A 172 0.58 -5.32 -11.06
CA HIS A 172 -0.71 -4.89 -10.52
C HIS A 172 -0.76 -4.96 -8.98
N PHE A 173 -0.06 -5.92 -8.38
CA PHE A 173 0.13 -5.97 -6.93
C PHE A 173 0.90 -4.75 -6.41
N ILE A 174 1.95 -4.30 -7.11
CA ILE A 174 2.67 -3.07 -6.76
C ILE A 174 1.73 -1.87 -6.75
N GLU A 175 0.81 -1.74 -7.72
CA GLU A 175 -0.19 -0.66 -7.70
C GLU A 175 -1.01 -0.69 -6.39
N LEU A 176 -1.44 -1.87 -5.93
CA LEU A 176 -2.16 -2.01 -4.66
C LEU A 176 -1.30 -1.61 -3.44
N VAL A 177 -0.02 -2.01 -3.41
CA VAL A 177 0.92 -1.61 -2.36
C VAL A 177 1.13 -0.10 -2.34
N LEU A 178 1.22 0.55 -3.51
CA LEU A 178 1.32 2.01 -3.58
C LEU A 178 0.07 2.71 -3.06
N HIS A 179 -1.13 2.19 -3.36
CA HIS A 179 -2.37 2.72 -2.78
C HIS A 179 -2.35 2.63 -1.25
N TYR A 180 -1.92 1.48 -0.71
CA TYR A 180 -1.75 1.27 0.73
C TYR A 180 -0.75 2.26 1.34
N ALA A 181 0.46 2.35 0.78
CA ALA A 181 1.54 3.18 1.31
C ALA A 181 1.19 4.68 1.27
N LEU A 182 0.55 5.15 0.19
CA LEU A 182 0.09 6.53 0.08
C LEU A 182 -0.99 6.85 1.12
N LEU A 183 -2.02 5.99 1.25
CA LEU A 183 -3.05 6.18 2.28
C LEU A 183 -2.46 6.16 3.68
N LYS A 184 -1.48 5.28 3.95
CA LYS A 184 -0.75 5.22 5.22
C LYS A 184 -0.05 6.55 5.51
N ILE A 185 0.69 7.12 4.55
CA ILE A 185 1.35 8.44 4.73
C ILE A 185 0.34 9.56 4.96
N TYR A 186 -0.74 9.62 4.18
CA TYR A 186 -1.78 10.63 4.37
C TYR A 186 -2.38 10.57 5.77
N LEU A 187 -2.66 9.36 6.26
CA LEU A 187 -3.20 9.20 7.61
C LEU A 187 -2.20 9.53 8.70
N ILE A 188 -0.93 9.18 8.56
CA ILE A 188 0.09 9.55 9.55
C ILE A 188 0.13 11.07 9.69
N GLY A 189 0.12 11.81 8.57
CA GLY A 189 0.06 13.26 8.60
C GLY A 189 -1.23 13.83 9.17
N LEU A 190 -2.39 13.26 8.82
CA LEU A 190 -3.67 13.69 9.38
C LEU A 190 -3.78 13.39 10.89
N CYS A 191 -3.25 12.26 11.35
CA CYS A 191 -3.17 11.93 12.78
C CYS A 191 -2.30 12.96 13.51
N ALA A 192 -1.16 13.35 12.94
CA ALA A 192 -0.30 14.40 13.51
C ALA A 192 -0.94 15.80 13.49
N PHE A 193 -1.78 16.09 12.49
CA PHE A 193 -2.48 17.37 12.38
C PHE A 193 -3.65 17.49 13.36
N TYR A 194 -4.54 16.50 13.38
CA TYR A 194 -5.76 16.52 14.22
C TYR A 194 -5.51 16.05 15.66
N LYS A 195 -4.46 15.24 15.88
CA LYS A 195 -4.07 14.70 17.19
C LYS A 195 -5.26 14.09 17.94
N GLU A 196 -5.62 14.62 19.10
CA GLU A 196 -6.70 14.12 19.96
C GLU A 196 -8.09 14.24 19.32
N THR A 197 -8.24 15.10 18.30
CA THR A 197 -9.49 15.27 17.55
C THR A 197 -9.59 14.33 16.34
N PHE A 198 -8.57 13.50 16.09
CA PHE A 198 -8.59 12.56 14.98
C PHE A 198 -9.65 11.47 15.19
N SER A 199 -10.41 11.16 14.13
CA SER A 199 -11.55 10.26 14.22
C SER A 199 -11.70 9.36 12.98
N PRO A 200 -12.45 8.24 13.07
CA PRO A 200 -12.71 7.37 11.92
C PRO A 200 -13.37 8.08 10.73
N GLU A 201 -14.15 9.13 10.97
CA GLU A 201 -14.80 9.93 9.93
C GLU A 201 -13.77 10.59 9.00
N ILE A 202 -12.63 11.05 9.54
CA ILE A 202 -11.53 11.61 8.74
C ILE A 202 -10.92 10.54 7.83
N VAL A 203 -10.79 9.30 8.33
CA VAL A 203 -10.30 8.17 7.53
C VAL A 203 -11.25 7.86 6.38
N LEU A 204 -12.57 7.79 6.65
CA LEU A 204 -13.57 7.56 5.62
C LEU A 204 -13.57 8.68 4.58
N GLU A 205 -13.44 9.93 5.01
CA GLU A 205 -13.33 11.09 4.13
C GLU A 205 -12.08 11.00 3.24
N LEU A 206 -10.93 10.62 3.80
CA LEU A 206 -9.71 10.39 3.05
C LEU A 206 -9.90 9.26 2.03
N VAL A 207 -10.36 8.09 2.45
CA VAL A 207 -10.53 6.93 1.54
C VAL A 207 -11.50 7.26 0.41
N TYR A 208 -12.63 7.91 0.72
CA TYR A 208 -13.62 8.34 -0.27
C TYR A 208 -13.02 9.35 -1.25
N SER A 209 -12.43 10.44 -0.75
CA SER A 209 -11.86 11.49 -1.61
C SER A 209 -10.68 10.98 -2.43
N PHE A 210 -9.81 10.15 -1.84
CA PHE A 210 -8.73 9.48 -2.54
C PHE A 210 -9.29 8.61 -3.67
N SER A 211 -10.24 7.71 -3.40
CA SER A 211 -10.81 6.81 -4.42
C SER A 211 -11.45 7.54 -5.60
N ARG A 212 -11.98 8.76 -5.44
CA ARG A 212 -12.66 9.53 -6.51
C ARG A 212 -11.73 10.36 -7.40
N ASN A 213 -10.49 10.61 -6.99
CA ASN A 213 -9.56 11.47 -7.74
C ASN A 213 -8.68 10.71 -8.77
N ILE A 214 -9.22 9.64 -9.36
CA ILE A 214 -8.54 8.65 -10.24
C ILE A 214 -7.79 9.27 -11.42
N VAL A 215 -8.30 10.34 -12.03
CA VAL A 215 -7.67 10.95 -13.22
C VAL A 215 -6.33 11.62 -12.89
N HIS A 216 -6.19 12.23 -11.70
CA HIS A 216 -4.90 12.74 -11.25
C HIS A 216 -4.00 11.63 -10.72
N LYS A 217 -4.60 10.53 -10.26
CA LYS A 217 -3.87 9.36 -9.80
C LYS A 217 -3.06 8.73 -10.92
N GLU A 218 -3.56 8.53 -12.14
CA GLU A 218 -2.76 7.79 -13.14
C GLU A 218 -1.41 8.43 -13.43
N LYS A 219 -1.35 9.76 -13.65
CA LYS A 219 -0.08 10.47 -13.86
C LYS A 219 0.78 10.49 -12.60
N PHE A 220 0.19 10.74 -11.43
CA PHE A 220 0.89 10.75 -10.16
C PHE A 220 1.47 9.37 -9.80
N PHE A 221 0.66 8.31 -9.87
CA PHE A 221 1.08 6.93 -9.66
C PHE A 221 2.14 6.51 -10.68
N SER A 222 1.98 6.87 -11.95
CA SER A 222 3.02 6.59 -12.96
C SER A 222 4.34 7.26 -12.62
N SER A 223 4.32 8.52 -12.15
CA SER A 223 5.55 9.21 -11.71
C SER A 223 6.19 8.56 -10.48
N ILE A 224 5.39 8.07 -9.52
CA ILE A 224 5.89 7.32 -8.37
C ILE A 224 6.51 5.99 -8.83
N MET A 225 5.80 5.24 -9.66
CA MET A 225 6.29 3.97 -10.22
C MET A 225 7.60 4.15 -10.99
N GLU A 226 7.68 5.17 -11.85
CA GLU A 226 8.90 5.50 -12.60
C GLU A 226 10.05 5.86 -11.66
N GLN A 227 9.79 6.68 -10.63
CA GLN A 227 10.81 7.06 -9.68
C GLN A 227 11.29 5.88 -8.84
N LEU A 228 10.39 5.06 -8.31
CA LEU A 228 10.76 3.85 -7.57
C LEU A 228 11.51 2.86 -8.47
N GLY A 229 11.10 2.73 -9.74
CA GLY A 229 11.79 1.90 -10.73
C GLY A 229 13.21 2.39 -10.99
N ARG A 230 13.42 3.70 -11.17
CA ARG A 230 14.75 4.31 -11.31
C ARG A 230 15.67 4.08 -10.11
N LEU A 231 15.10 4.01 -8.91
CA LEU A 231 15.82 3.76 -7.66
C LEU A 231 16.02 2.27 -7.37
N GLY A 232 15.42 1.37 -8.16
CA GLY A 232 15.47 -0.08 -7.92
C GLY A 232 14.55 -0.55 -6.78
N TYR A 233 13.54 0.24 -6.39
CA TYR A 233 12.69 -0.01 -5.21
C TYR A 233 11.38 -0.74 -5.52
N LEU A 234 11.27 -1.31 -6.72
CA LEU A 234 10.13 -2.14 -7.15
C LEU A 234 10.37 -3.64 -6.95
N ASP A 235 11.47 -4.02 -6.30
CA ASP A 235 11.71 -5.40 -5.89
C ASP A 235 10.96 -5.76 -4.59
N ARG A 236 10.87 -7.06 -4.31
CA ARG A 236 10.25 -7.58 -3.10
C ARG A 236 10.81 -6.94 -1.82
N ALA A 237 12.12 -6.79 -1.71
CA ALA A 237 12.75 -6.35 -0.46
C ALA A 237 12.32 -4.92 -0.13
N HIS A 238 12.40 -4.02 -1.10
CA HIS A 238 12.01 -2.62 -0.94
C HIS A 238 10.50 -2.44 -0.79
N LEU A 239 9.67 -3.23 -1.49
CA LEU A 239 8.23 -3.21 -1.29
C LEU A 239 7.83 -3.68 0.12
N SER A 240 8.52 -4.70 0.64
CA SER A 240 8.27 -5.20 2.00
C SER A 240 8.60 -4.13 3.05
N ILE A 241 9.69 -3.39 2.84
CA ILE A 241 10.04 -2.23 3.66
C ILE A 241 8.99 -1.11 3.53
N LEU A 242 8.48 -0.88 2.31
CA LEU A 242 7.45 0.13 2.05
C LEU A 242 6.14 -0.18 2.78
N ILE A 243 5.82 -1.46 2.99
CA ILE A 243 4.65 -1.93 3.72
C ILE A 243 4.85 -1.81 5.24
N LYS A 244 6.01 -2.24 5.76
CA LYS A 244 6.20 -2.53 7.19
C LYS A 244 6.24 -1.31 8.12
N ASN A 245 6.40 -0.05 7.63
CA ASN A 245 6.76 1.16 8.42
C ASN A 245 6.60 1.03 9.92
#